data_AF-A0AAD5D3C5-F1
#
_entry.id   AF-A0AAD5D3C5-F1
#
_cell.length_a   1.000
_cell.length_b   1.000
_cell.length_c   1.000
_cell.angle_alpha   90.00
_cell.angle_beta   90.00
_cell.angle_gamma   90.00
#
_symmetry.space_group_name_H-M   'P 1'
#
loop_
_entity.id
_entity.type
_entity.pdbx_description
1 polymer ?
#
loop_
_entity_poly.entity_id
_entity_poly.type
_entity_poly.pdbx_seq_one_letter_code
_entity_poly.pdbx_strand_id
1 'polypeptide(L)' 'MSGRGKGGKGLGKGGAKRHRKIFLENVIRDAVTYTEHARRKTVTAMDVVYALKRQGRTLYGFGG' A
#
# COMPACT_ATOMS: atom_id res chain seq x y z
N MET A 1 -46.19 -15.44 -20.63
CA MET A 1 -45.38 -15.16 -19.42
C MET A 1 -43.96 -15.67 -19.69
N SER A 2 -43.00 -14.80 -20.03
CA SER A 2 -41.60 -15.20 -20.21
C SER A 2 -40.71 -14.25 -19.40
N GLY A 3 -39.96 -14.84 -18.46
CA GLY A 3 -39.36 -14.18 -17.31
C GLY A 3 -38.13 -13.34 -17.66
N ARG A 4 -38.13 -12.11 -17.15
CA ARG A 4 -36.98 -11.20 -17.20
C ARG A 4 -36.02 -11.53 -16.05
N GLY A 5 -35.05 -12.40 -16.30
CA GLY A 5 -33.93 -12.65 -15.38
C GLY A 5 -32.97 -11.45 -15.36
N LYS A 6 -33.01 -10.63 -14.31
CA LYS A 6 -31.98 -9.60 -14.08
C LYS A 6 -30.71 -10.30 -13.60
N GLY A 7 -29.75 -10.48 -14.50
CA GLY A 7 -28.39 -10.90 -14.16
C GLY A 7 -27.79 -9.94 -13.12
N GLY A 8 -27.53 -10.46 -11.92
CA GLY A 8 -26.94 -9.70 -10.82
C GLY A 8 -25.58 -9.16 -11.22
N LYS A 9 -25.42 -7.84 -11.13
CA LYS A 9 -24.15 -7.16 -11.39
C LYS A 9 -23.17 -7.56 -10.28
N GLY A 10 -22.29 -8.51 -10.58
CA GLY A 10 -21.22 -8.92 -9.66
C GLY A 10 -20.35 -7.71 -9.31
N LEU A 11 -20.39 -7.28 -8.06
CA LEU A 11 -19.56 -6.20 -7.52
C LEU A 11 -18.14 -6.74 -7.39
N GLY A 12 -17.35 -6.64 -8.47
CA GLY A 12 -15.99 -7.16 -8.53
C GLY A 12 -15.05 -6.44 -7.56
N LYS A 13 -14.37 -7.19 -6.68
CA LYS A 13 -13.34 -6.69 -5.74
C LYS A 13 -12.04 -6.16 -6.41
N GLY A 14 -12.08 -5.85 -7.71
CA GLY A 14 -10.92 -5.40 -8.50
C GLY A 14 -10.35 -4.05 -8.03
N GLY A 15 -11.22 -3.10 -7.64
CA GLY A 15 -10.80 -1.78 -7.18
C GLY A 15 -9.93 -1.82 -5.92
N ALA A 16 -10.27 -2.68 -4.95
CA ALA A 16 -9.53 -2.82 -3.70
C ALA A 16 -8.12 -3.41 -3.92
N LYS A 17 -7.98 -4.36 -4.84
CA LYS A 17 -6.66 -4.92 -5.21
C LYS A 17 -5.76 -3.86 -5.85
N ARG A 18 -6.32 -3.07 -6.78
CA ARG A 18 -5.58 -1.97 -7.45
C ARG A 18 -5.14 -0.90 -6.47
N HIS A 19 -6.01 -0.47 -5.56
CA HIS A 19 -5.68 0.53 -4.55
C HIS A 19 -4.52 0.09 -3.64
N ARG A 20 -4.55 -1.16 -3.16
CA ARG A 20 -3.45 -1.71 -2.33
C ARG A 20 -2.12 -1.76 -3.09
N LYS A 21 -2.13 -2.14 -4.37
CA LYS A 21 -0.92 -2.19 -5.19
C LYS A 21 -0.25 -0.82 -5.28
N ILE A 22 -1.01 0.22 -5.65
CA ILE A 22 -0.50 1.60 -5.78
C ILE A 22 0.01 2.12 -4.44
N PHE A 23 -0.71 1.83 -3.34
CA PHE A 23 -0.27 2.22 -2.00
C PHE A 23 1.08 1.62 -1.64
N LEU A 24 1.27 0.31 -1.83
CA LEU A 24 2.54 -0.37 -1.53
C LEU A 24 3.67 0.11 -2.42
N GLU A 25 3.43 0.32 -3.72
CA GLU A 25 4.46 0.84 -4.64
C GLU A 25 5.00 2.20 -4.19
N ASN A 26 4.13 3.09 -3.70
CA ASN A 26 4.55 4.39 -3.20
C ASN A 26 5.34 4.30 -1.89
N VAL A 27 4.87 3.52 -0.93
CA VAL A 27 5.56 3.35 0.37
C VAL A 27 6.93 2.68 0.18
N ILE A 28 7.01 1.65 -0.65
CA ILE A 28 8.27 0.92 -0.88
C ILE A 28 9.28 1.82 -1.60
N ARG A 29 8.85 2.63 -2.57
CA ARG A 29 9.75 3.58 -3.27
C ARG A 29 10.40 4.56 -2.28
N ASP A 30 9.60 5.13 -1.38
CA ASP A 30 10.11 6.05 -0.36
C ASP A 30 11.03 5.32 0.65
N ALA A 31 10.66 4.12 1.10
CA ALA A 31 11.46 3.33 2.04
C ALA A 31 12.83 2.90 1.46
N VAL A 32 12.87 2.51 0.18
CA VAL A 32 14.11 2.19 -0.53
C VAL A 32 14.99 3.44 -0.64
N THR A 33 14.40 4.60 -0.93
CA THR A 33 15.13 5.88 -0.98
C THR A 33 15.83 6.19 0.35
N TYR A 34 15.15 5.99 1.49
CA TYR A 34 15.76 6.15 2.82
C TYR A 34 16.87 5.13 3.09
N THR A 35 16.69 3.89 2.64
CA THR A 35 17.67 2.81 2.80
C THR A 35 18.94 3.12 2.01
N GLU A 36 18.80 3.56 0.75
CA GLU A 36 19.90 3.97 -0.12
C GLU A 36 20.63 5.21 0.40
N HIS A 37 19.88 6.21 0.89
CA HIS A 37 20.46 7.40 1.51
C HIS A 37 21.33 7.05 2.71
N ALA A 38 20.94 6.06 3.51
CA ALA A 38 21.71 5.55 4.63
C ALA A 38 22.82 4.56 4.23
N ARG A 39 23.05 4.32 2.93
CA ARG A 39 24.02 3.34 2.38
C ARG A 39 23.84 1.92 2.92
N ARG A 40 22.61 1.54 3.26
CA ARG A 40 22.26 0.20 3.73
C ARG A 40 21.78 -0.66 2.55
N LYS A 41 21.97 -1.98 2.66
CA LYS A 41 21.40 -2.96 1.70
C LYS A 41 20.09 -3.60 2.21
N THR A 42 19.73 -3.31 3.45
CA THR A 42 18.58 -3.89 4.14
C THR A 42 17.64 -2.77 4.55
N VAL A 43 16.40 -2.86 4.08
CA VAL A 43 15.31 -1.99 4.51
C VAL A 43 14.97 -2.34 5.96
N THR A 44 14.94 -1.32 6.82
CA THR A 44 14.59 -1.43 8.23
C THR A 44 13.14 -1.01 8.45
N ALA A 45 12.58 -1.37 9.62
CA ALA A 45 11.26 -0.90 10.01
C ALA A 45 11.19 0.64 10.03
N MET A 46 12.27 1.31 10.42
CA MET A 46 12.36 2.77 10.47
C MET A 46 12.24 3.42 9.09
N ASP A 47 12.79 2.82 8.03
CA ASP A 47 12.65 3.34 6.66
C ASP A 47 11.19 3.35 6.22
N VAL A 48 10.43 2.32 6.60
CA VAL A 48 8.99 2.20 6.32
C VAL A 48 8.21 3.20 7.17
N VAL A 49 8.53 3.34 8.46
CA VAL A 49 7.90 4.33 9.35
C VAL A 49 8.09 5.75 8.83
N TYR A 50 9.29 6.08 8.34
CA TYR A 50 9.56 7.39 7.76
C TYR A 50 8.83 7.61 6.42
N ALA A 51 8.81 6.60 5.54
CA ALA A 51 8.01 6.64 4.31
C ALA A 51 6.53 6.89 4.59
N LEU A 52 5.97 6.21 5.59
CA LEU A 52 4.58 6.38 6.01
C LEU A 52 4.32 7.76 6.63
N LYS A 53 5.23 8.26 7.46
CA LYS A 53 5.15 9.61 8.06
C LYS A 53 5.12 10.69 6.98
N ARG A 54 5.92 10.54 5.91
CA ARG A 54 5.93 11.46 4.74
C ARG A 54 4.57 11.53 4.04
N GLN A 55 3.83 10.42 4.01
CA GLN A 55 2.49 10.33 3.40
C GLN A 55 1.36 10.69 4.37
N GLY A 56 1.67 11.18 5.58
CA GLY A 56 0.67 11.52 6.60
C GLY A 56 0.01 10.29 7.26
N ARG A 57 0.66 9.12 7.19
CA ARG A 57 0.16 7.83 7.69
C ARG A 57 1.01 7.27 8.83
N THR A 58 1.30 8.09 9.84
CA THR A 58 2.18 7.71 10.95
C THR A 58 1.77 6.39 11.61
N LEU A 59 2.74 5.48 11.74
CA LEU A 59 2.58 4.16 12.35
C LEU A 59 3.39 4.09 13.66
N TYR A 60 2.76 3.66 14.74
CA TYR A 60 3.35 3.57 16.08
C TYR A 60 3.82 2.14 16.39
N GLY A 61 4.79 2.00 17.32
CA GLY A 61 5.24 0.71 17.85
C GLY A 61 6.51 0.11 17.20
N PHE A 62 7.21 0.86 16.36
CA PHE A 62 8.34 0.36 15.56
C PHE A 62 9.68 1.11 15.79
N GLY A 63 9.82 1.86 16.88
CA GLY A 63 11.02 2.67 17.18
C GLY A 63 12.12 1.95 17.98
N GLY A 64 12.18 0.62 17.90
CA GLY A 64 13.14 -0.21 18.62
C GLY A 64 14.46 -0.42 17.90
#